data_AF-A0A3Q8FPR7-F1
#
_entry.id   AF-A0A3Q8FPR7-F1
#
_cell.length_a   1.000
_cell.length_b   1.000
_cell.length_c   1.000
_cell.angle_alpha   90.00
_cell.angle_beta   90.00
_cell.angle_gamma   90.00
#
_symmetry.space_group_name_H-M   'P 1'
#
loop_
_entity.id
_entity.type
_entity.pdbx_description
1 polymer ?
#
loop_
_entity_poly.entity_id
_entity_poly.type
_entity_poly.pdbx_seq_one_letter_code
_entity_poly.pdbx_strand_id
1 'polypeptide(L)'
;MTLTRLLRCAPGTCFAIASLFAPLPSLAVAGSAAANVQHSDAQLDAILTVRAQEILDRMKRLQGQSKDIRVQVVFDFGAGALRVYFGPGILPDDYGASFADQHDDFRHSLTHIAQKAAPVKEIIFRYDGREIEAYFPEVRKEAEDAQRARERRSQGGHAFVSASQGYYYHHGWKKWVLQRDPYHGVQEDFIALEYADELQVWLARRGPSVVTTRPRSLLIEIPHPEAMQPW
;
A
#
# COMPACT_ATOMS: atom_id res chain seq x y z
N MET A 1 -33.75 -87.76 26.63
CA MET A 1 -34.37 -86.83 27.59
C MET A 1 -34.71 -85.56 26.81
N THR A 2 -35.95 -85.39 26.33
CA THR A 2 -37.03 -84.58 26.97
C THR A 2 -36.57 -83.15 27.25
N LEU A 3 -37.21 -82.04 26.90
CA LEU A 3 -38.51 -81.64 26.33
C LEU A 3 -38.25 -80.17 25.90
N THR A 4 -38.67 -79.71 24.72
CA THR A 4 -39.86 -78.86 24.52
C THR A 4 -39.76 -77.39 24.96
N ARG A 5 -39.89 -76.52 23.94
CA ARG A 5 -40.54 -75.19 23.85
C ARG A 5 -41.12 -74.57 25.13
N LEU A 6 -41.03 -73.23 25.22
CA LEU A 6 -42.18 -72.37 25.50
C LEU A 6 -41.99 -70.96 24.91
N LEU A 7 -42.95 -70.61 24.06
CA LEU A 7 -43.28 -69.26 23.60
C LEU A 7 -43.70 -68.36 24.77
N ARG A 8 -43.50 -67.05 24.64
CA ARG A 8 -44.54 -66.08 25.02
C ARG A 8 -44.47 -64.81 24.16
N CYS A 9 -45.64 -64.43 23.65
CA CYS A 9 -45.92 -63.26 22.83
C CYS A 9 -46.40 -62.05 23.66
N ALA A 10 -46.15 -60.86 23.09
CA ALA A 10 -46.97 -59.63 23.07
C ALA A 10 -46.99 -58.71 24.31
N PRO A 11 -47.41 -57.41 24.19
CA PRO A 11 -47.82 -56.64 23.01
C PRO A 11 -47.05 -55.30 22.84
N GLY A 12 -47.41 -54.56 21.80
CA GLY A 12 -46.63 -53.44 21.25
C GLY A 12 -46.71 -52.10 21.98
N THR A 13 -45.92 -51.16 21.47
CA THR A 13 -46.22 -49.72 21.50
C THR A 13 -45.45 -49.07 20.36
N CYS A 14 -46.18 -48.45 19.44
CA CYS A 14 -45.63 -47.55 18.44
C CYS A 14 -45.06 -46.32 19.16
N PHE A 15 -43.81 -45.97 18.90
CA PHE A 15 -43.33 -44.60 19.14
C PHE A 15 -42.57 -44.09 17.93
N ALA A 16 -42.83 -42.82 17.66
CA ALA A 16 -42.64 -42.10 16.43
C ALA A 16 -41.17 -41.86 16.06
N ILE A 17 -41.00 -41.66 14.75
CA ILE A 17 -39.81 -41.19 14.06
C ILE A 17 -39.43 -39.79 14.60
N ALA A 18 -38.18 -39.62 15.01
CA ALA A 18 -37.51 -38.33 15.03
C ALA A 18 -36.00 -38.53 14.85
N SER A 19 -35.55 -38.45 13.60
CA SER A 19 -34.16 -38.39 13.22
C SER A 19 -33.52 -37.13 13.83
N LEU A 20 -32.72 -37.28 14.87
CA LEU A 20 -31.84 -36.21 15.37
C LEU A 20 -30.68 -36.02 14.38
N PHE A 21 -30.91 -35.20 13.36
CA PHE A 21 -29.83 -34.48 12.69
C PHE A 21 -29.36 -33.37 13.64
N ALA A 22 -28.22 -33.58 14.28
CA ALA A 22 -27.53 -32.51 14.97
C ALA A 22 -26.99 -31.51 13.92
N PRO A 23 -27.30 -30.21 14.00
CA PRO A 23 -26.71 -29.23 13.10
C PRO A 23 -25.25 -29.00 13.50
N LEU A 24 -24.34 -29.20 12.53
CA LEU A 24 -22.96 -28.71 12.61
C LEU A 24 -22.98 -27.19 12.86
N PRO A 25 -22.12 -26.65 13.74
CA PRO A 25 -22.00 -25.21 13.90
C PRO A 25 -21.48 -24.61 12.60
N SER A 26 -22.37 -23.87 11.93
CA SER A 26 -22.06 -22.97 10.84
C SER A 26 -20.97 -22.00 11.29
N LEU A 27 -19.78 -22.13 10.72
CA LEU A 27 -18.75 -21.09 10.76
C LEU A 27 -19.28 -19.92 9.92
N ALA A 28 -20.03 -19.05 10.59
CA ALA A 28 -20.47 -17.78 10.07
C ALA A 28 -19.23 -16.93 9.73
N VAL A 29 -19.05 -16.71 8.43
CA VAL A 29 -18.60 -15.48 7.77
C VAL A 29 -17.83 -14.51 8.68
N ALA A 30 -16.50 -14.56 8.60
CA ALA A 30 -15.68 -13.40 8.92
C ALA A 30 -16.07 -12.26 7.97
N GLY A 31 -16.61 -11.18 8.53
CA GLY A 31 -17.20 -10.07 7.82
C GLY A 31 -16.22 -9.26 6.97
N SER A 32 -16.62 -9.08 5.71
CA SER A 32 -16.67 -7.81 4.99
C SER A 32 -15.41 -6.91 5.01
N ALA A 33 -14.38 -7.31 4.25
CA ALA A 33 -13.42 -6.39 3.63
C ALA A 33 -13.67 -6.19 2.12
N ALA A 34 -14.80 -6.70 1.59
CA ALA A 34 -15.19 -6.61 0.19
C ALA A 34 -16.36 -5.63 -0.01
N ALA A 35 -16.20 -4.38 0.43
CA ALA A 35 -17.20 -3.35 0.16
C ALA A 35 -16.81 -2.57 -1.09
N ASN A 36 -17.49 -2.94 -2.20
CA ASN A 36 -17.65 -2.18 -3.44
C ASN A 36 -16.46 -2.18 -4.43
N VAL A 37 -16.12 -3.36 -4.96
CA VAL A 37 -15.46 -3.45 -6.27
C VAL A 37 -16.53 -3.84 -7.28
N GLN A 38 -16.98 -2.89 -8.10
CA GLN A 38 -18.16 -3.08 -8.96
C GLN A 38 -17.87 -3.87 -10.23
N HIS A 39 -16.60 -4.14 -10.54
CA HIS A 39 -16.18 -4.96 -11.66
C HIS A 39 -14.74 -5.46 -11.42
N SER A 40 -14.55 -6.73 -11.04
CA SER A 40 -13.24 -7.38 -10.97
C SER A 40 -13.21 -8.69 -11.74
N ASP A 41 -12.00 -9.13 -12.09
CA ASP A 41 -11.74 -10.42 -12.74
C ASP A 41 -10.99 -11.30 -11.73
N ALA A 42 -11.64 -12.36 -11.26
CA ALA A 42 -11.09 -13.24 -10.23
C ALA A 42 -9.77 -13.93 -10.66
N GLN A 43 -9.57 -14.19 -11.95
CA GLN A 43 -8.33 -14.80 -12.43
C GLN A 43 -7.19 -13.78 -12.40
N LEU A 44 -7.44 -12.54 -12.83
CA LEU A 44 -6.46 -11.46 -12.72
C LEU A 44 -6.14 -11.14 -11.27
N ASP A 45 -7.15 -11.05 -10.41
CA ASP A 45 -7.00 -10.82 -8.96
C ASP A 45 -6.14 -11.92 -8.31
N ALA A 46 -6.32 -13.18 -8.71
CA ALA A 46 -5.51 -14.29 -8.23
C ALA A 46 -4.04 -14.17 -8.68
N ILE A 47 -3.79 -13.82 -9.95
CA ILE A 47 -2.43 -13.61 -10.48
C ILE A 47 -1.74 -12.46 -9.73
N LEU A 48 -2.43 -11.33 -9.56
CA LEU A 48 -1.92 -10.16 -8.86
C LEU A 48 -1.65 -10.47 -7.38
N THR A 49 -2.54 -11.24 -6.74
CA THR A 49 -2.39 -11.65 -5.34
C THR A 49 -1.18 -12.56 -5.16
N VAL A 50 -0.99 -13.56 -6.03
CA VAL A 50 0.20 -14.42 -6.00
C VAL A 50 1.46 -13.57 -6.16
N ARG A 51 1.47 -12.65 -7.13
CA ARG A 51 2.63 -11.77 -7.34
C ARG A 51 2.90 -10.87 -6.14
N ALA A 52 1.88 -10.30 -5.53
CA ALA A 52 2.02 -9.49 -4.34
C ALA A 52 2.58 -10.31 -3.17
N GLN A 53 2.13 -11.55 -2.99
CA GLN A 53 2.66 -12.43 -1.95
C GLN A 53 4.13 -12.77 -2.21
N GLU A 54 4.55 -13.03 -3.46
CA GLU A 54 5.97 -13.24 -3.79
C GLU A 54 6.86 -12.01 -3.45
N ILE A 55 6.36 -10.80 -3.70
CA ILE A 55 7.05 -9.56 -3.32
C ILE A 55 7.14 -9.45 -1.80
N LEU A 56 6.03 -9.73 -1.12
CA LEU A 56 5.95 -9.73 0.34
C LEU A 56 6.89 -10.76 0.97
N ASP A 57 7.05 -11.93 0.38
CA ASP A 57 7.86 -13.01 0.95
C ASP A 57 9.37 -12.76 0.77
N ARG A 58 9.77 -12.04 -0.28
CA ARG A 58 11.20 -11.75 -0.57
C ARG A 58 11.72 -10.47 0.10
N MET A 59 10.85 -9.53 0.43
CA MET A 59 11.27 -8.21 0.94
C MET A 59 11.89 -8.33 2.34
N LYS A 60 12.95 -7.56 2.59
CA LYS A 60 13.54 -7.43 3.92
C LYS A 60 12.52 -6.80 4.87
N ARG A 61 12.28 -7.42 6.02
CA ARG A 61 11.40 -6.89 7.07
C ARG A 61 12.04 -5.67 7.75
N LEU A 62 11.26 -4.61 7.92
CA LEU A 62 11.59 -3.48 8.76
C LEU A 62 11.27 -3.81 10.22
N GLN A 63 11.83 -3.03 11.13
CA GLN A 63 11.50 -3.16 12.55
C GLN A 63 10.00 -2.91 12.77
N GLY A 64 9.37 -3.75 13.60
CA GLY A 64 7.91 -3.75 13.83
C GLY A 64 7.11 -4.72 12.94
N GLN A 65 7.67 -5.14 11.79
CA GLN A 65 6.95 -6.01 10.86
C GLN A 65 6.97 -7.49 11.27
N SER A 66 5.83 -8.16 11.09
CA SER A 66 5.68 -9.60 11.29
C SER A 66 6.36 -10.40 10.17
N LYS A 67 6.69 -11.66 10.46
CA LYS A 67 7.19 -12.61 9.45
C LYS A 67 6.03 -13.15 8.59
N ASP A 68 4.90 -13.41 9.22
CA ASP A 68 3.73 -14.03 8.62
C ASP A 68 2.68 -12.96 8.31
N ILE A 69 2.78 -12.39 7.11
CA ILE A 69 1.85 -11.39 6.60
C ILE A 69 1.18 -11.99 5.35
N ARG A 70 -0.12 -11.75 5.21
CA ARG A 70 -0.87 -12.09 3.99
C ARG A 70 -1.21 -10.82 3.23
N VAL A 71 -1.24 -10.91 1.91
CA VAL A 71 -1.69 -9.82 1.04
C VAL A 71 -2.74 -10.34 0.07
N GLN A 72 -3.74 -9.50 -0.22
CA GLN A 72 -4.73 -9.72 -1.26
C GLN A 72 -4.74 -8.52 -2.19
N VAL A 73 -4.87 -8.77 -3.49
CA VAL A 73 -5.00 -7.71 -4.50
C VAL A 73 -6.30 -7.89 -5.27
N VAL A 74 -7.01 -6.79 -5.46
CA VAL A 74 -8.19 -6.73 -6.31
C VAL A 74 -8.05 -5.57 -7.29
N PHE A 75 -8.30 -5.83 -8.58
CA PHE A 75 -8.35 -4.79 -9.59
C PHE A 75 -9.79 -4.38 -9.89
N ASP A 76 -10.11 -3.12 -9.59
CA ASP A 76 -11.39 -2.50 -9.91
C ASP A 76 -11.32 -1.89 -11.30
N PHE A 77 -11.91 -2.55 -12.29
CA PHE A 77 -11.92 -2.08 -13.68
C PHE A 77 -12.74 -0.80 -13.86
N GLY A 78 -13.80 -0.61 -13.06
CA GLY A 78 -14.64 0.59 -13.15
C GLY A 78 -13.90 1.84 -12.68
N ALA A 79 -13.20 1.72 -11.55
CA ALA A 79 -12.36 2.80 -11.06
C ALA A 79 -11.05 2.93 -11.85
N GLY A 80 -10.52 1.82 -12.37
CA GLY A 80 -9.13 1.70 -12.82
C GLY A 80 -8.15 1.68 -11.65
N ALA A 81 -8.54 1.09 -10.52
CA ALA A 81 -7.80 1.15 -9.26
C ALA A 81 -7.35 -0.24 -8.80
N LEU A 82 -6.05 -0.38 -8.51
CA LEU A 82 -5.50 -1.54 -7.83
C LEU A 82 -5.68 -1.37 -6.32
N ARG A 83 -6.40 -2.27 -5.65
CA ARG A 83 -6.56 -2.25 -4.20
C ARG A 83 -5.73 -3.38 -3.60
N VAL A 84 -4.73 -3.02 -2.80
CA VAL A 84 -3.83 -3.96 -2.13
C VAL A 84 -4.16 -3.96 -0.64
N TYR A 85 -4.60 -5.10 -0.13
CA TYR A 85 -4.97 -5.31 1.26
C TYR A 85 -3.89 -6.13 1.95
N PHE A 86 -3.15 -5.50 2.84
CA PHE A 86 -2.24 -6.19 3.72
C PHE A 86 -2.95 -6.61 5.00
N GLY A 87 -2.71 -7.85 5.40
CA GLY A 87 -3.10 -8.35 6.71
C GLY A 87 -2.29 -7.71 7.84
N PRO A 88 -2.59 -8.08 9.10
CA PRO A 88 -1.90 -7.55 10.27
C PRO A 88 -0.38 -7.74 10.21
N GLY A 89 0.37 -6.81 10.80
CA GLY A 89 1.83 -6.92 10.97
C GLY A 89 2.67 -6.40 9.81
N ILE A 90 2.10 -5.78 8.79
CA ILE A 90 2.86 -5.09 7.72
C ILE A 90 3.41 -3.73 8.15
N LEU A 91 2.84 -3.11 9.18
CA LEU A 91 3.23 -1.77 9.60
C LEU A 91 4.56 -1.83 10.35
N PRO A 92 5.53 -0.98 10.00
CA PRO A 92 6.76 -0.81 10.76
C PRO A 92 6.53 0.04 12.02
N ASP A 93 7.54 0.12 12.88
CA ASP A 93 7.53 1.02 14.05
C ASP A 93 7.52 2.50 13.65
N ASP A 94 8.09 2.85 12.49
CA ASP A 94 8.24 4.22 12.00
C ASP A 94 7.89 4.35 10.51
N TYR A 95 7.23 5.44 10.15
CA TYR A 95 6.89 5.78 8.77
C TYR A 95 8.05 6.52 8.09
N GLY A 96 8.91 5.76 7.41
CA GLY A 96 10.11 6.29 6.76
C GLY A 96 10.28 5.89 5.29
N ALA A 97 11.35 6.42 4.67
CA ALA A 97 11.68 6.17 3.27
C ALA A 97 11.77 4.67 2.94
N SER A 98 12.34 3.86 3.83
CA SER A 98 12.42 2.40 3.62
C SER A 98 11.06 1.71 3.54
N PHE A 99 10.03 2.24 4.23
CA PHE A 99 8.67 1.71 4.11
C PHE A 99 8.04 2.11 2.78
N ALA A 100 8.33 3.32 2.28
CA ALA A 100 7.95 3.74 0.94
C ALA A 100 8.63 2.88 -0.15
N ASP A 101 9.92 2.58 -0.01
CA ASP A 101 10.67 1.70 -0.91
C ASP A 101 10.02 0.31 -1.03
N GLN A 102 9.63 -0.27 0.12
CA GLN A 102 8.93 -1.55 0.15
C GLN A 102 7.64 -1.52 -0.70
N HIS A 103 6.93 -0.40 -0.73
CA HIS A 103 5.69 -0.25 -1.50
C HIS A 103 5.94 -0.07 -3.00
N ASP A 104 7.08 0.52 -3.40
CA ASP A 104 7.38 0.78 -4.81
C ASP A 104 7.50 -0.52 -5.62
N ASP A 105 8.01 -1.59 -5.01
CA ASP A 105 8.05 -2.92 -5.61
C ASP A 105 6.64 -3.44 -5.98
N PHE A 106 5.66 -3.22 -5.09
CA PHE A 106 4.24 -3.54 -5.35
C PHE A 106 3.69 -2.60 -6.44
N ARG A 107 3.91 -1.29 -6.32
CA ARG A 107 3.42 -0.30 -7.30
C ARG A 107 3.85 -0.66 -8.71
N HIS A 108 5.15 -0.86 -8.93
CA HIS A 108 5.67 -1.15 -10.27
C HIS A 108 5.22 -2.51 -10.78
N SER A 109 5.39 -3.58 -9.98
CA SER A 109 5.11 -4.95 -10.44
C SER A 109 3.64 -5.17 -10.73
N LEU A 110 2.75 -4.75 -9.82
CA LEU A 110 1.31 -4.97 -9.95
C LEU A 110 0.73 -4.11 -11.07
N THR A 111 1.16 -2.84 -11.17
CA THR A 111 0.75 -1.96 -12.26
C THR A 111 1.16 -2.51 -13.61
N HIS A 112 2.40 -3.00 -13.76
CA HIS A 112 2.87 -3.60 -15.01
C HIS A 112 2.03 -4.80 -15.47
N ILE A 113 1.58 -5.64 -14.52
CA ILE A 113 0.73 -6.79 -14.84
C ILE A 113 -0.69 -6.33 -15.19
N ALA A 114 -1.31 -5.50 -14.35
CA ALA A 114 -2.69 -5.07 -14.51
C ALA A 114 -2.89 -4.22 -15.78
N GLN A 115 -1.90 -3.38 -16.15
CA GLN A 115 -1.96 -2.55 -17.36
C GLN A 115 -2.08 -3.35 -18.66
N LYS A 116 -1.70 -4.64 -18.66
CA LYS A 116 -1.92 -5.52 -19.82
C LYS A 116 -3.39 -5.87 -20.02
N ALA A 117 -4.19 -5.80 -18.96
CA ALA A 117 -5.63 -6.05 -18.99
C ALA A 117 -6.43 -4.76 -19.19
N ALA A 118 -6.15 -3.71 -18.41
CA ALA A 118 -6.78 -2.40 -18.58
C ALA A 118 -5.92 -1.26 -17.96
N PRO A 119 -6.13 0.01 -18.36
CA PRO A 119 -5.39 1.14 -17.80
C PRO A 119 -5.54 1.24 -16.27
N VAL A 120 -4.41 1.32 -15.58
CA VAL A 120 -4.35 1.56 -14.14
C VAL A 120 -4.20 3.07 -13.90
N LYS A 121 -5.14 3.66 -13.17
CA LYS A 121 -5.14 5.08 -12.80
C LYS A 121 -4.47 5.32 -11.45
N GLU A 122 -4.67 4.40 -10.51
CA GLU A 122 -4.14 4.51 -9.15
C GLU A 122 -3.95 3.15 -8.48
N ILE A 123 -3.19 3.15 -7.39
CA ILE A 123 -3.02 2.02 -6.48
C ILE A 123 -3.29 2.50 -5.05
N ILE A 124 -4.13 1.74 -4.35
CA ILE A 124 -4.64 2.06 -3.03
C ILE A 124 -4.19 0.95 -2.08
N PHE A 125 -3.41 1.31 -1.07
CA PHE A 125 -2.97 0.39 -0.03
C PHE A 125 -3.90 0.46 1.17
N ARG A 126 -4.22 -0.71 1.73
CA ARG A 126 -5.01 -0.86 2.95
C ARG A 126 -4.24 -1.74 3.93
N TYR A 127 -4.15 -1.28 5.17
CA TYR A 127 -3.43 -1.92 6.26
C TYR A 127 -4.47 -2.34 7.30
N ASP A 128 -4.71 -3.65 7.43
CA ASP A 128 -5.77 -4.17 8.30
C ASP A 128 -7.13 -3.47 8.05
N GLY A 129 -7.44 -3.27 6.76
CA GLY A 129 -8.67 -2.60 6.29
C GLY A 129 -8.67 -1.07 6.36
N ARG A 130 -7.66 -0.43 6.93
CA ARG A 130 -7.59 1.03 7.10
C ARG A 130 -6.55 1.69 6.20
N GLU A 131 -6.63 3.02 6.08
CA GLU A 131 -5.63 3.83 5.38
C GLU A 131 -4.41 4.08 6.28
N ILE A 132 -3.29 4.53 5.71
CA ILE A 132 -2.03 4.69 6.43
C ILE A 132 -2.13 5.78 7.53
N GLU A 133 -2.94 6.79 7.27
CA GLU A 133 -3.24 7.94 8.12
C GLU A 133 -3.90 7.55 9.45
N ALA A 134 -4.48 6.34 9.52
CA ALA A 134 -5.04 5.80 10.75
C ALA A 134 -3.96 5.36 11.76
N TYR A 135 -2.76 5.07 11.28
CA TYR A 135 -1.66 4.54 12.09
C TYR A 135 -0.55 5.57 12.33
N PHE A 136 -0.37 6.51 11.41
CA PHE A 136 0.67 7.53 11.46
C PHE A 136 0.06 8.94 11.46
N PRO A 137 -0.15 9.56 12.63
CA PRO A 137 -0.79 10.88 12.77
C PRO A 137 -0.08 12.00 11.99
N GLU A 138 1.24 11.91 11.84
CA GLU A 138 2.08 12.83 11.08
C GLU A 138 1.72 12.82 9.59
N VAL A 139 1.47 11.64 9.01
CA VAL A 139 1.06 11.48 7.61
C VAL A 139 -0.33 12.09 7.39
N ARG A 140 -1.26 11.86 8.33
CA ARG A 140 -2.58 12.49 8.30
C ARG A 140 -2.46 14.01 8.33
N LYS A 141 -1.62 14.55 9.23
CA LYS A 141 -1.43 16.00 9.35
C LYS A 141 -0.86 16.59 8.05
N GLU A 142 0.10 15.93 7.43
CA GLU A 142 0.67 16.36 6.14
C GLU A 142 -0.39 16.36 5.04
N ALA A 143 -1.22 15.33 4.95
CA ALA A 143 -2.33 15.26 3.99
C ALA A 143 -3.35 16.38 4.19
N GLU A 144 -3.73 16.66 5.44
CA GLU A 144 -4.62 17.77 5.77
C GLU A 144 -4.00 19.14 5.47
N ASP A 145 -2.71 19.34 5.77
CA ASP A 145 -1.99 20.57 5.45
C ASP A 145 -1.92 20.79 3.92
N ALA A 146 -1.67 19.74 3.16
CA ALA A 146 -1.69 19.77 1.70
C ALA A 146 -3.08 20.13 1.16
N GLN A 147 -4.15 19.57 1.75
CA GLN A 147 -5.53 19.90 1.36
C GLN A 147 -5.89 21.36 1.69
N ARG A 148 -5.56 21.82 2.91
CA ARG A 148 -5.73 23.23 3.30
C ARG A 148 -4.97 24.18 2.37
N ALA A 149 -3.76 23.80 1.95
CA ALA A 149 -2.97 24.59 1.02
C ALA A 149 -3.61 24.67 -0.38
N ARG A 150 -4.24 23.59 -0.86
CA ARG A 150 -4.97 23.57 -2.14
C ARG A 150 -6.20 24.49 -2.09
N GLU A 151 -6.96 24.44 -1.01
CA GLU A 151 -8.18 25.27 -0.82
C GLU A 151 -7.86 26.77 -0.72
N ARG A 152 -6.67 27.12 -0.20
CA ARG A 152 -6.21 28.52 -0.09
C ARG A 152 -5.67 29.11 -1.40
N ARG A 153 -5.40 28.32 -2.44
CA ARG A 153 -4.88 28.83 -3.71
C ARG A 153 -5.98 29.55 -4.51
N SER A 154 -5.79 30.84 -4.78
CA SER A 154 -6.59 31.60 -5.75
C SER A 154 -6.25 31.15 -7.18
N GLN A 155 -7.12 31.47 -8.16
CA GLN A 155 -7.06 31.04 -9.57
C GLN A 155 -5.85 31.57 -10.40
N GLY A 156 -4.68 31.77 -9.78
CA GLY A 156 -3.40 32.02 -10.45
C GLY A 156 -2.52 30.77 -10.37
N GLY A 157 -1.92 30.37 -11.49
CA GLY A 157 -1.00 29.23 -11.53
C GLY A 157 0.32 29.58 -10.84
N HIS A 158 0.57 29.07 -9.64
CA HIS A 158 1.91 29.08 -9.07
C HIS A 158 2.38 27.63 -8.92
N ALA A 159 3.55 27.34 -9.50
CA ALA A 159 4.16 26.04 -9.43
C ALA A 159 5.46 26.13 -8.62
N PHE A 160 5.41 25.62 -7.40
CA PHE A 160 6.60 25.38 -6.61
C PHE A 160 7.25 24.08 -7.09
N VAL A 161 8.45 24.17 -7.66
CA VAL A 161 9.19 23.02 -8.18
C VAL A 161 10.39 22.78 -7.27
N SER A 162 10.39 21.63 -6.60
CA SER A 162 11.47 21.21 -5.72
C SER A 162 11.77 19.74 -5.99
N ALA A 163 13.04 19.42 -6.19
CA ALA A 163 13.52 18.08 -5.87
C ALA A 163 13.61 18.00 -4.35
N SER A 164 12.93 17.05 -3.72
CA SER A 164 12.86 16.97 -2.25
C SER A 164 14.05 16.23 -1.63
N GLN A 165 14.90 15.60 -2.43
CA GLN A 165 15.97 14.69 -1.99
C GLN A 165 17.34 15.36 -1.99
N GLY A 166 18.31 14.81 -1.26
CA GLY A 166 19.59 15.45 -0.97
C GLY A 166 20.18 14.96 0.34
N TYR A 167 21.24 15.61 0.81
CA TYR A 167 21.77 15.30 2.13
C TYR A 167 20.79 15.76 3.23
N TYR A 168 20.49 14.86 4.17
CA TYR A 168 19.77 15.20 5.39
C TYR A 168 20.62 14.85 6.62
N TYR A 169 20.37 15.55 7.72
CA TYR A 169 21.07 15.28 8.96
C TYR A 169 20.40 14.12 9.70
N HIS A 170 21.07 12.96 9.75
CA HIS A 170 20.57 11.81 10.50
C HIS A 170 20.93 11.95 11.99
N HIS A 171 19.95 12.33 12.83
CA HIS A 171 20.18 12.59 14.26
C HIS A 171 20.73 11.39 15.07
N GLY A 172 20.36 10.15 14.72
CA GLY A 172 20.92 8.95 15.36
C GLY A 172 22.42 8.74 15.11
N TRP A 173 22.88 8.88 13.87
CA TRP A 173 24.29 8.73 13.48
C TRP A 173 25.10 10.02 13.57
N LYS A 174 24.44 11.16 13.80
CA LYS A 174 25.04 12.50 13.90
C LYS A 174 25.88 12.88 12.68
N LYS A 175 25.43 12.51 11.49
CA LYS A 175 26.10 12.81 10.22
C LYS A 175 25.08 13.14 9.13
N TRP A 176 25.53 13.93 8.16
CA TRP A 176 24.82 14.16 6.92
C TRP A 176 24.92 12.92 6.04
N VAL A 177 23.78 12.42 5.57
CA VAL A 177 23.69 11.23 4.72
C VAL A 177 22.69 11.48 3.61
N LEU A 178 22.84 10.72 2.52
CA LEU A 178 21.85 10.70 1.44
C LEU A 178 20.60 9.97 1.91
N GLN A 179 19.46 10.37 1.35
CA GLN A 179 18.17 9.82 1.74
C GLN A 179 18.00 8.38 1.24
N ARG A 180 18.59 8.05 0.09
CA ARG A 180 18.51 6.71 -0.51
C ARG A 180 19.87 6.12 -0.82
N ASP A 181 19.92 4.79 -0.85
CA ASP A 181 21.07 4.07 -1.36
C ASP A 181 21.10 4.13 -2.90
N PRO A 182 22.28 4.14 -3.53
CA PRO A 182 22.37 4.10 -4.99
C PRO A 182 21.71 2.83 -5.55
N TYR A 183 20.94 2.98 -6.62
CA TYR A 183 20.29 1.87 -7.32
C TYR A 183 20.71 1.86 -8.79
N HIS A 184 21.24 0.73 -9.26
CA HIS A 184 21.81 0.60 -10.62
C HIS A 184 22.84 1.69 -11.00
N GLY A 185 23.64 2.15 -10.03
CA GLY A 185 24.64 3.19 -10.24
C GLY A 185 24.08 4.61 -10.28
N VAL A 186 22.78 4.79 -10.03
CA VAL A 186 22.11 6.09 -9.97
C VAL A 186 21.85 6.46 -8.50
N GLN A 187 22.18 7.70 -8.16
CA GLN A 187 21.83 8.31 -6.87
C GLN A 187 20.62 9.23 -7.06
N GLU A 188 19.47 8.85 -6.50
CA GLU A 188 18.21 9.58 -6.70
C GLU A 188 18.29 11.03 -6.19
N ASP A 189 18.96 11.21 -5.04
CA ASP A 189 19.19 12.50 -4.39
C ASP A 189 19.80 13.56 -5.30
N PHE A 190 20.55 13.14 -6.32
CA PHE A 190 21.16 14.04 -7.30
C PHE A 190 20.38 14.11 -8.61
N ILE A 191 19.91 12.98 -9.15
CA ILE A 191 19.22 12.97 -10.46
C ILE A 191 17.86 13.69 -10.41
N ALA A 192 17.18 13.68 -9.25
CA ALA A 192 15.91 14.38 -9.08
C ALA A 192 16.04 15.90 -9.26
N LEU A 193 17.23 16.47 -9.00
CA LEU A 193 17.52 17.88 -9.23
C LEU A 193 17.45 18.23 -10.72
N GLU A 194 18.03 17.38 -11.58
CA GLU A 194 18.00 17.57 -13.03
C GLU A 194 16.57 17.49 -13.60
N TYR A 195 15.75 16.55 -13.10
CA TYR A 195 14.34 16.48 -13.51
C TYR A 195 13.54 17.70 -13.07
N ALA A 196 13.82 18.25 -11.89
CA ALA A 196 13.21 19.48 -11.44
C ALA A 196 13.62 20.65 -12.36
N ASP A 197 14.87 20.71 -12.81
CA ASP A 197 15.40 21.67 -13.81
C ASP A 197 14.58 21.66 -15.09
N GLU A 198 14.46 20.49 -15.72
CA GLU A 198 13.68 20.35 -16.94
C GLU A 198 12.21 20.70 -16.72
N LEU A 199 11.59 20.22 -15.65
CA LEU A 199 10.18 20.48 -15.36
C LEU A 199 9.87 21.97 -15.24
N GLN A 200 10.75 22.75 -14.60
CA GLN A 200 10.56 24.19 -14.50
C GLN A 200 10.60 24.87 -15.87
N VAL A 201 11.54 24.46 -16.73
CA VAL A 201 11.64 24.98 -18.12
C VAL A 201 10.36 24.68 -18.88
N TRP A 202 9.82 23.47 -18.76
CA TRP A 202 8.57 23.08 -19.40
C TRP A 202 7.36 23.85 -18.86
N LEU A 203 7.28 24.05 -17.53
CA LEU A 203 6.20 24.83 -16.90
C LEU A 203 6.22 26.30 -17.32
N ALA A 204 7.41 26.91 -17.38
CA ALA A 204 7.57 28.29 -17.85
C ALA A 204 7.16 28.44 -19.33
N ARG A 205 7.38 27.41 -20.16
CA ARG A 205 6.98 27.41 -21.58
C ARG A 205 5.49 27.18 -21.80
N ARG A 206 4.79 26.52 -20.87
CA ARG A 206 3.38 26.12 -21.02
C ARG A 206 2.41 27.30 -20.92
N GLY A 207 2.81 28.42 -20.33
CA GLY A 207 2.06 29.66 -20.39
C GLY A 207 2.61 30.75 -19.46
N PRO A 208 2.38 32.04 -19.79
CA PRO A 208 2.91 33.19 -19.07
C PRO A 208 2.34 33.37 -17.65
N SER A 209 1.34 32.57 -17.26
CA SER A 209 0.64 32.66 -15.97
C SER A 209 1.14 31.68 -14.90
N VAL A 210 2.16 30.83 -15.20
CA VAL A 210 2.76 29.93 -14.21
C VAL A 210 4.04 30.55 -13.67
N VAL A 211 3.94 31.21 -12.52
CA VAL A 211 5.13 31.65 -11.77
C VAL A 211 5.76 30.41 -11.13
N THR A 212 7.05 30.18 -11.40
CA THR A 212 7.80 29.07 -10.80
C THR A 212 8.72 29.58 -9.69
N THR A 213 8.79 28.86 -8.58
CA THR A 213 9.70 29.17 -7.47
C THR A 213 10.49 27.94 -7.10
N ARG A 214 11.79 28.13 -6.83
CA ARG A 214 12.73 27.11 -6.36
C ARG A 214 13.13 27.38 -4.92
N PRO A 215 13.10 26.36 -4.05
CA PRO A 215 13.61 26.50 -2.68
C PRO A 215 15.11 26.25 -2.54
N ARG A 216 15.73 25.51 -3.47
CA ARG A 216 17.15 25.13 -3.39
C ARG A 216 17.99 25.73 -4.50
N SER A 217 19.21 26.11 -4.12
CA SER A 217 20.26 26.57 -5.03
C SER A 217 20.84 25.37 -5.79
N LEU A 218 20.94 25.49 -7.11
CA LEU A 218 21.66 24.53 -7.97
C LEU A 218 23.16 24.87 -8.08
N LEU A 219 23.58 25.99 -7.50
CA LEU A 219 24.99 26.38 -7.51
C LEU A 219 25.73 25.40 -6.59
N ILE A 220 26.40 24.43 -7.22
CA ILE A 220 27.38 23.53 -6.59
C ILE A 220 28.40 24.34 -5.76
N GLU A 221 28.62 25.59 -6.15
CA GLU A 221 29.53 26.55 -5.53
C GLU A 221 29.07 27.09 -4.16
N ILE A 222 27.78 26.92 -3.80
CA ILE A 222 27.25 27.35 -2.50
C ILE A 222 26.79 26.11 -1.72
N PRO A 223 27.67 25.43 -0.98
CA PRO A 223 27.28 24.29 -0.17
C PRO A 223 26.35 24.72 0.98
N HIS A 224 25.54 23.78 1.48
CA HIS A 224 24.77 23.97 2.70
C HIS A 224 25.73 24.25 3.87
N PRO A 225 25.55 25.37 4.61
CA PRO A 225 26.57 25.88 5.55
C PRO A 225 26.90 24.91 6.69
N GLU A 226 25.95 24.06 7.08
CA GLU A 226 26.16 23.05 8.13
C GLU A 226 26.56 21.68 7.58
N ALA A 227 26.21 21.38 6.33
CA ALA A 227 26.47 20.06 5.74
C ALA A 227 27.81 20.01 5.03
N MET A 228 28.28 21.16 4.53
CA MET A 228 29.42 21.26 3.61
C MET A 228 29.23 20.35 2.37
N GLN A 229 27.97 20.14 1.99
CA GLN A 229 27.51 19.35 0.84
C GLN A 229 26.59 20.21 -0.03
N PRO A 230 26.30 19.84 -1.28
CA PRO A 230 25.28 20.50 -2.10
C PRO A 230 23.92 20.57 -1.39
N TRP A 231 23.12 21.61 -1.71
CA TRP A 231 21.76 21.80 -1.19
C TRP A 231 20.80 20.70 -1.65
#